data_AF-A0A7G2TP35-F1
#
_entry.id   AF-A0A7G2TP35-F1
#
_cell.length_a   1.000
_cell.length_b   1.000
_cell.length_c   1.000
_cell.angle_alpha   90.00
_cell.angle_beta   90.00
_cell.angle_gamma   90.00
#
_symmetry.space_group_name_H-M   'P 1'
#
loop_
_entity.id
_entity.type
_entity.pdbx_description
1 polymer ?
#
loop_
_entity_poly.entity_id
_entity_poly.type
_entity_poly.pdbx_seq_one_letter_code
_entity_poly.pdbx_strand_id
1 'polypeptide(L)'
;MPTEATLLAWVASAQTGAGTPWLPAPHAEALARFALMRGMGVRLMEAAAMILHEPPRDIGWEILGADDPGDNWEDHRDPQRAFALFRHKLALARNEGARLQYKLWLGSAA
;
A
#
# COMPACT_ATOMS: atom_id res chain seq x y z
N MET A 1 17.37 -1.72 1.37
CA MET A 1 16.35 -1.12 2.25
C MET A 1 16.49 0.40 2.17
N PRO A 2 15.38 1.17 2.10
CA PRO A 2 15.42 2.62 1.99
C PRO A 2 15.99 3.26 3.27
N THR A 3 16.61 4.44 3.13
CA THR A 3 17.08 5.23 4.28
C THR A 3 15.91 5.93 4.98
N GLU A 4 16.11 6.39 6.21
CA GLU A 4 15.09 7.18 6.91
C GLU A 4 14.72 8.47 6.16
N ALA A 5 15.70 9.17 5.58
CA ALA A 5 15.44 10.36 4.78
C ALA A 5 14.55 10.06 3.56
N THR A 6 14.78 8.94 2.88
CA THR A 6 13.93 8.47 1.79
C THR A 6 12.53 8.12 2.27
N LEU A 7 12.40 7.43 3.41
CA LEU A 7 11.10 7.09 4.00
C LEU A 7 10.30 8.34 4.38
N LEU A 8 10.94 9.34 4.98
CA LEU A 8 10.32 10.63 5.31
C LEU A 8 9.82 11.37 4.07
N ALA A 9 10.63 11.39 3.00
CA ALA A 9 10.22 11.99 1.73
C ALA A 9 9.00 11.27 1.14
N TRP A 10 8.97 9.94 1.18
CA TRP A 10 7.81 9.17 0.72
C TRP A 10 6.58 9.36 1.59
N VAL A 11 6.71 9.49 2.92
CA VAL A 11 5.60 9.85 3.80
C VAL A 11 4.99 11.19 3.37
N ALA A 12 5.81 12.20 3.13
CA ALA A 12 5.34 13.51 2.68
C ALA A 12 4.60 13.42 1.33
N SER A 13 5.11 12.65 0.36
CA SER A 13 4.42 12.41 -0.91
C SER A 13 3.09 11.68 -0.72
N ALA A 14 3.05 10.66 0.14
CA ALA A 14 1.88 9.83 0.40
C ALA A 14 0.70 10.60 1.05
N GLN A 15 0.96 11.79 1.59
CA GLN A 15 -0.05 12.67 2.17
C GLN A 15 -0.60 13.70 1.16
N THR A 16 -0.10 13.68 -0.08
CA THR A 16 -0.63 14.50 -1.18
C THR A 16 -1.65 13.72 -2.00
N GLY A 17 -2.43 14.42 -2.83
CA GLY A 17 -3.34 13.76 -3.78
C GLY A 17 -2.64 12.81 -4.76
N ALA A 18 -1.32 12.97 -4.97
CA ALA A 18 -0.57 12.14 -5.91
C ALA A 18 -0.13 10.79 -5.34
N GLY A 19 -0.03 10.61 -4.01
CA GLY A 19 0.53 9.40 -3.40
C GLY A 19 2.06 9.30 -3.51
N THR A 20 2.62 8.16 -3.10
CA THR A 20 4.07 7.88 -3.25
C THR A 20 4.50 7.77 -4.71
N PRO A 21 5.81 7.75 -5.03
CA PRO A 21 6.28 7.09 -6.25
C PRO A 21 5.87 5.60 -6.26
N TRP A 22 5.97 4.96 -7.43
CA TRP A 22 5.81 3.50 -7.55
C TRP A 22 6.96 2.77 -6.85
N LEU A 23 6.62 1.95 -5.86
CA LEU A 23 7.56 1.25 -5.00
C LEU A 23 7.49 -0.26 -5.25
N PRO A 24 8.61 -0.98 -5.31
CA PRO A 24 8.57 -2.44 -5.25
C PRO A 24 8.04 -2.90 -3.88
N ALA A 25 7.43 -4.09 -3.82
CA ALA A 25 6.87 -4.68 -2.58
C ALA A 25 7.71 -4.46 -1.30
N PRO A 26 9.03 -4.75 -1.25
CA PRO A 26 9.81 -4.57 -0.03
C PRO A 26 9.95 -3.11 0.41
N HIS A 27 9.90 -2.15 -0.53
CA HIS A 27 9.95 -0.72 -0.20
C HIS A 27 8.58 -0.22 0.27
N ALA A 28 7.50 -0.70 -0.34
CA ALA A 28 6.14 -0.41 0.11
C ALA A 28 5.90 -0.93 1.54
N GLU A 29 6.34 -2.15 1.86
CA GLU A 29 6.28 -2.71 3.23
C GLU A 29 7.14 -1.94 4.23
N ALA A 30 8.37 -1.55 3.84
CA ALA A 30 9.22 -0.72 4.68
C ALA A 30 8.57 0.63 5.01
N LEU A 31 7.94 1.27 4.02
CA LEU A 31 7.22 2.53 4.20
C LEU A 31 5.99 2.37 5.08
N ALA A 32 5.14 1.38 4.82
CA ALA A 32 3.94 1.15 5.61
C ALA A 32 4.28 0.86 7.08
N ARG A 33 5.33 0.08 7.34
CA ARG A 33 5.82 -0.16 8.71
C ARG A 33 6.36 1.13 9.37
N PHE A 34 7.09 1.95 8.61
CA PHE A 34 7.59 3.24 9.10
C PHE A 34 6.46 4.21 9.44
N ALA A 35 5.43 4.26 8.60
CA ALA A 35 4.23 5.06 8.82
C ALA A 35 3.46 4.60 10.08
N LEU A 36 3.34 3.29 10.28
CA LEU A 36 2.67 2.70 11.44
C LEU A 36 3.33 3.11 12.76
N MET A 37 4.66 3.10 12.83
CA MET A 37 5.41 3.58 14.01
C MET A 37 5.16 5.06 14.32
N ARG A 38 4.61 5.81 13.36
CA ARG A 38 4.24 7.23 13.48
C ARG A 38 2.73 7.45 13.61
N GLY A 39 1.96 6.38 13.85
CA GLY A 39 0.51 6.45 14.04
C GLY A 39 -0.31 6.60 12.76
N MET A 40 0.29 6.34 11.59
CA MET A 40 -0.38 6.43 10.30
C MET A 40 -0.66 5.03 9.71
N GLY A 41 -1.80 4.88 9.04
CA GLY A 41 -2.17 3.70 8.28
C GLY A 41 -2.12 3.92 6.77
N VAL A 42 -2.11 2.82 6.01
CA VAL A 42 -2.30 2.86 4.56
C VAL A 42 -3.78 3.13 4.28
N ARG A 43 -4.09 4.28 3.67
CA ARG A 43 -5.46 4.72 3.36
C ARG A 43 -5.92 4.25 1.98
N LEU A 44 -4.99 4.24 1.03
CA LEU A 44 -5.20 3.76 -0.33
C LEU A 44 -3.89 3.12 -0.81
N MET A 45 -4.03 2.12 -1.67
CA MET A 45 -2.94 1.51 -2.41
C MET A 45 -3.38 1.33 -3.85
N GLU A 46 -2.50 1.68 -4.78
CA GLU A 46 -2.55 1.17 -6.16
C GLU A 46 -1.48 0.10 -6.32
N ALA A 47 -1.72 -0.91 -7.16
CA ALA A 47 -0.69 -1.83 -7.63
C ALA A 47 -0.72 -1.96 -9.15
N ALA A 48 0.46 -2.10 -9.76
CA ALA A 48 0.61 -2.23 -11.20
C ALA A 48 1.67 -3.29 -11.54
N ALA A 49 1.44 -4.07 -12.59
CA ALA A 49 2.42 -5.04 -13.08
C ALA A 49 3.66 -4.35 -13.69
N MET A 50 4.84 -4.92 -13.46
CA MET A 50 6.11 -4.43 -14.01
C MET A 50 6.23 -4.52 -15.53
N ILE A 51 5.37 -5.31 -16.19
CA ILE A 51 5.41 -5.55 -17.63
C ILE A 51 4.03 -5.17 -18.18
N LEU A 52 4.02 -4.25 -19.14
CA LEU A 52 2.87 -3.55 -19.70
C LEU A 52 1.78 -4.43 -20.37
N HIS A 53 1.87 -5.76 -20.28
CA HIS A 53 1.10 -6.68 -21.13
C HIS A 53 0.46 -7.89 -20.44
N GLU A 54 0.52 -8.02 -19.12
CA GLU A 54 -0.37 -8.96 -18.45
C GLU A 54 -1.43 -8.15 -17.70
N PRO A 55 -2.72 -8.20 -18.11
CA PRO A 55 -3.76 -7.60 -17.30
C PRO A 55 -3.67 -8.22 -15.89
N PRO A 56 -3.84 -7.43 -14.83
CA PRO A 56 -4.03 -7.98 -13.50
C PRO A 56 -5.14 -9.01 -13.60
N ARG A 57 -4.85 -10.26 -13.26
CA ARG A 57 -5.85 -11.32 -13.27
C ARG A 57 -6.92 -11.09 -12.21
N ASP A 58 -6.65 -10.19 -11.26
CA ASP A 58 -7.51 -9.85 -10.15
C ASP A 58 -7.38 -8.36 -9.77
N ILE A 59 -8.53 -7.66 -9.71
CA ILE A 59 -8.66 -6.26 -9.27
C ILE A 59 -8.34 -6.14 -7.76
N GLY A 60 -8.49 -7.24 -7.00
CA GLY A 60 -8.19 -7.33 -5.58
C GLY A 60 -6.72 -7.08 -5.23
N TRP A 61 -5.81 -7.17 -6.21
CA TRP A 61 -4.38 -6.86 -6.03
C TRP A 61 -4.06 -5.39 -6.22
N GLU A 62 -4.84 -4.69 -7.06
CA GLU A 62 -4.56 -3.33 -7.47
C GLU A 62 -5.02 -2.31 -6.45
N ILE A 63 -6.05 -2.61 -5.65
CA ILE A 63 -6.68 -1.59 -4.81
C ILE A 63 -6.91 -2.11 -3.39
N LEU A 64 -6.41 -1.37 -2.40
CA LEU A 64 -7.02 -1.39 -1.06
C LEU A 64 -8.39 -0.70 -1.20
N GLY A 65 -9.49 -1.47 -1.32
CA GLY A 65 -10.81 -0.92 -1.65
C GLY A 65 -11.63 -1.64 -2.74
N ALA A 66 -11.13 -2.70 -3.38
CA ALA A 66 -11.91 -3.49 -4.36
C ALA A 66 -12.81 -4.57 -3.72
N ASP A 67 -13.00 -4.50 -2.41
CA ASP A 67 -13.90 -5.36 -1.64
C ASP A 67 -15.30 -4.71 -1.56
N ASP A 68 -16.32 -5.47 -1.18
CA ASP A 68 -17.71 -4.99 -1.19
C ASP A 68 -17.88 -3.67 -0.39
N PRO A 69 -18.80 -2.77 -0.81
CA PRO A 69 -19.04 -1.51 -0.13
C PRO A 69 -19.34 -1.69 1.37
N GLY A 70 -18.40 -1.26 2.22
CA GLY A 70 -18.55 -1.28 3.69
C GLY A 70 -17.45 -2.04 4.42
N ASP A 71 -16.78 -3.00 3.77
CA ASP A 71 -15.81 -3.88 4.44
C ASP A 71 -14.44 -3.22 4.66
N ASN A 72 -14.02 -2.29 3.80
CA ASN A 72 -12.71 -1.64 3.90
C ASN A 72 -12.70 -0.29 4.64
N TRP A 73 -13.84 0.40 4.74
CA TRP A 73 -13.82 1.81 5.20
C TRP A 73 -13.42 1.96 6.68
N GLU A 74 -13.71 0.95 7.51
CA GLU A 74 -13.39 0.95 8.94
C GLU A 74 -11.95 0.46 9.20
N ASP A 75 -11.46 -0.55 8.47
CA ASP A 75 -10.11 -1.11 8.64
C ASP A 75 -9.01 -0.10 8.28
N HIS A 76 -9.33 0.85 7.41
CA HIS A 76 -8.44 1.95 7.00
C HIS A 76 -8.45 3.11 7.99
N ARG A 77 -9.34 3.10 9.00
CA ARG A 77 -9.31 4.05 10.13
C ARG A 77 -8.37 3.59 11.23
N ASP A 78 -8.15 2.28 11.38
CA ASP A 78 -7.19 1.71 12.31
C ASP A 78 -5.85 1.44 11.59
N PRO A 79 -4.76 2.15 11.94
CA PRO A 79 -3.45 1.95 11.33
C PRO A 79 -2.93 0.51 11.39
N GLN A 80 -3.22 -0.23 12.46
CA GLN A 80 -2.79 -1.62 12.64
C GLN A 80 -3.54 -2.55 11.70
N ARG A 81 -4.88 -2.39 11.60
CA ARG A 81 -5.71 -3.19 10.70
C ARG A 81 -5.37 -2.90 9.24
N ALA A 82 -5.19 -1.63 8.89
CA ALA A 82 -4.72 -1.21 7.57
C ALA A 82 -3.38 -1.85 7.19
N PHE A 83 -2.43 -1.90 8.13
CA PHE A 83 -1.13 -2.53 7.89
C PHE A 83 -1.23 -4.05 7.74
N ALA A 84 -2.08 -4.71 8.54
CA ALA A 84 -2.31 -6.15 8.44
C ALA A 84 -2.93 -6.53 7.08
N LEU A 85 -3.96 -5.79 6.64
CA LEU A 85 -4.59 -5.96 5.33
C LEU A 85 -3.59 -5.73 4.19
N PHE A 86 -2.82 -4.64 4.27
CA PHE A 86 -1.77 -4.35 3.29
C PHE A 86 -0.76 -5.50 3.16
N ARG A 87 -0.25 -6.03 4.29
CA ARG A 87 0.68 -7.18 4.27
C ARG A 87 0.03 -8.44 3.70
N HIS A 88 -1.25 -8.67 3.97
CA HIS A 88 -1.99 -9.79 3.40
C HIS A 88 -2.05 -9.69 1.87
N LYS A 89 -2.39 -8.52 1.31
CA LYS A 89 -2.43 -8.30 -0.15
C LYS A 89 -1.06 -8.45 -0.81
N LEU A 90 0.02 -7.97 -0.17
CA LEU A 90 1.39 -8.23 -0.66
C LEU A 90 1.72 -9.73 -0.70
N ALA A 91 1.35 -10.47 0.35
CA ALA A 91 1.61 -11.90 0.44
C ALA A 91 0.82 -12.68 -0.61
N LEU A 92 -0.45 -12.33 -0.85
CA LEU A 92 -1.28 -12.93 -1.89
C LEU A 92 -0.64 -12.75 -3.27
N ALA A 93 -0.34 -11.50 -3.67
CA ALA A 93 0.29 -11.21 -4.95
C ALA A 93 1.61 -11.99 -5.14
N ARG A 94 2.44 -12.08 -4.09
CA ARG A 94 3.68 -12.87 -4.14
C ARG A 94 3.40 -14.37 -4.31
N ASN A 95 2.44 -14.93 -3.58
CA ASN A 95 2.11 -16.35 -3.62
C ASN A 95 1.56 -16.76 -5.00
N GLU A 96 0.92 -15.84 -5.70
CA GLU A 96 0.44 -16.03 -7.07
C GLU A 96 1.49 -15.73 -8.14
N GLY A 97 2.72 -15.42 -7.73
CA GLY A 97 3.83 -15.15 -8.65
C GLY A 97 3.79 -13.77 -9.32
N ALA A 98 2.89 -12.87 -8.87
CA ALA A 98 2.79 -11.53 -9.42
C ALA A 98 3.99 -10.67 -9.03
N ARG A 99 4.47 -9.86 -9.99
CA ARG A 99 5.58 -8.91 -9.81
C ARG A 99 5.04 -7.49 -9.99
N LEU A 100 4.58 -6.92 -8.89
CA LEU A 100 3.90 -5.63 -8.85
C LEU A 100 4.77 -4.52 -8.26
N GLN A 101 4.48 -3.28 -8.67
CA GLN A 101 4.82 -2.06 -7.97
C GLN A 101 3.59 -1.49 -7.29
N TYR A 102 3.80 -0.71 -6.23
CA TYR A 102 2.76 -0.20 -5.37
C TYR A 102 2.90 1.31 -5.19
N LYS A 103 1.76 1.99 -5.17
CA LYS A 103 1.65 3.40 -4.82
C LYS A 103 0.79 3.51 -3.57
N LEU A 104 1.25 4.25 -2.57
CA LEU A 104 0.57 4.34 -1.27
C LEU A 104 0.09 5.76 -0.99
N TRP A 105 -1.06 5.85 -0.32
CA TRP A 105 -1.49 7.04 0.39
C TRP A 105 -1.59 6.72 1.87
N LEU A 106 -1.09 7.63 2.70
CA LEU A 106 -1.02 7.45 4.14
C LEU A 106 -1.90 8.49 4.83
N GLY A 107 -2.47 8.11 5.97
CA GLY A 107 -3.25 9.02 6.79
C GLY A 107 -3.25 8.59 8.25
N SER A 108 -3.46 9.56 9.14
CA SER A 108 -3.65 9.30 10.56
C SER A 108 -4.96 8.56 10.80
N ALA A 109 -5.04 7.83 11.91
CA ALA A 109 -6.32 7.44 12.47
C ALA A 109 -7.19 8.69 12.69
N ALA A 110 -8.42 8.65 12.21
CA ALA A 110 -9.42 9.71 12.43
C ALA A 110 -10.25 9.40 13.67
#